data_AF-A0A6J4MSI5-F1
#
_entry.id   AF-A0A6J4MSI5-F1
#
_cell.length_a   1.000
_cell.length_b   1.000
_cell.length_c   1.000
_cell.angle_alpha   90.00
_cell.angle_beta   90.00
_cell.angle_gamma   90.00
#
_symmetry.space_group_name_H-M   'P 1'
#
loop_
_entity.id
_entity.type
_entity.pdbx_description
1 polymer ?
#
loop_
_entity_poly.entity_id
_entity_poly.type
_entity_poly.pdbx_seq_one_letter_code
_entity_poly.pdbx_strand_id
1 'polypeptide(L)'
;MGRVDTLKLARRLEEHGLERKQAEGLALELEEAIAVALKDFATKDDLDRFATRVALETRANIAESRNTQMVWTITTVLVLAGLVVAGARLIG
;
A
#
# COMPACT_ATOMS: atom_id res chain seq x y z
N MET A 1 16.04 8.39 12.76
CA MET A 1 14.88 9.27 13.03
C MET A 1 15.41 10.49 13.77
N GLY A 2 15.35 11.69 13.18
CA GLY A 2 15.88 12.89 13.81
C GLY A 2 14.99 13.27 15.00
N ARG A 3 15.54 13.33 16.20
CA ARG A 3 14.82 13.87 17.37
C ARG A 3 14.62 15.37 17.18
N VAL A 4 13.49 15.88 17.64
CA VAL A 4 13.24 17.33 17.62
C VAL A 4 14.22 17.97 18.61
N ASP A 5 15.00 18.93 18.13
CA ASP A 5 16.03 19.61 18.92
C ASP A 5 15.36 20.68 19.79
N THR A 6 14.90 20.27 20.98
CA THR A 6 14.09 21.10 21.89
C THR A 6 14.79 22.38 22.32
N LEU A 7 16.12 22.38 22.42
CA LEU A 7 16.91 23.58 22.70
C LEU A 7 16.85 24.60 21.56
N LYS A 8 16.90 24.13 20.31
CA LYS A 8 16.76 24.99 19.12
C LYS A 8 15.33 25.50 18.95
N LEU A 9 14.35 24.71 19.38
CA LEU A 9 12.94 25.09 19.33
C LEU A 9 12.61 26.14 20.41
N ALA A 10 13.05 25.91 21.65
CA ALA A 10 12.89 26.86 22.75
C ALA A 10 13.58 28.20 22.45
N ARG A 11 14.80 28.17 21.89
CA ARG A 11 15.52 29.39 21.49
C ARG A 11 14.77 30.21 20.43
N ARG A 12 14.11 29.54 19.46
CA ARG A 12 13.26 30.23 18.47
C ARG A 12 11.98 30.79 19.07
N LEU A 13 11.39 30.11 20.04
CA LEU A 13 10.23 30.62 20.77
C LEU A 13 10.60 31.86 21.61
N GLU A 14 11.78 31.85 22.23
CA GLU A 14 12.34 32.99 22.97
C GLU A 14 12.63 34.20 22.05
N GLU A 15 13.15 33.97 20.85
CA GLU A 15 13.35 35.01 19.81
C GLU A 15 12.04 35.69 19.38
N HIS A 16 10.90 35.02 19.54
CA HIS A 16 9.57 35.56 19.26
C HIS A 16 8.87 36.19 20.49
N GLY A 17 9.61 36.43 21.57
CA GLY A 17 9.13 37.17 22.73
C GLY A 17 8.47 36.29 23.80
N LEU A 18 8.60 34.97 23.73
CA LEU A 18 8.19 34.10 24.83
C LEU A 18 9.24 34.10 25.95
N GLU A 19 8.75 34.14 27.19
CA GLU A 19 9.59 33.96 28.36
C GLU A 19 10.25 32.57 28.30
N ARG A 20 11.54 32.48 28.62
CA ARG A 20 12.33 31.25 28.48
C ARG A 20 11.68 30.00 29.10
N LYS A 21 11.02 30.14 30.25
CA LYS A 21 10.28 29.04 30.90
C LYS A 21 9.07 28.57 30.08
N GLN A 22 8.37 29.49 29.41
CA GLN A 22 7.24 29.17 28.55
C GLN A 22 7.71 28.53 27.24
N ALA A 23 8.82 29.05 26.68
CA ALA A 23 9.45 28.52 25.48
C ALA A 23 9.98 27.08 25.68
N GLU A 24 10.61 26.79 26.83
CA GLU A 24 11.07 25.45 27.20
C GLU A 24 9.88 24.49 27.41
N GLY A 25 8.80 24.95 28.07
CA GLY A 25 7.58 24.15 28.29
C GLY A 25 6.89 23.75 26.98
N LEU A 26 6.68 24.71 26.07
CA LEU A 26 6.07 24.45 24.76
C LEU A 26 6.95 23.57 23.88
N ALA A 27 8.27 23.71 23.96
CA ALA A 27 9.18 22.86 23.21
C ALA A 27 9.09 21.40 23.65
N LEU A 28 8.94 21.16 24.96
CA LEU A 28 8.79 19.82 25.54
C LEU A 28 7.45 19.19 25.16
N GLU A 29 6.36 19.96 25.26
CA GLU A 29 5.01 19.52 24.87
C GLU A 29 4.94 19.19 23.38
N LEU A 30 5.61 19.97 22.53
CA LEU A 30 5.70 19.69 21.09
C LEU A 30 6.56 18.45 20.81
N GLU A 31 7.65 18.22 21.54
CA GLU A 31 8.45 16.99 21.41
C GLU A 31 7.60 15.75 21.73
N GLU A 32 6.82 15.80 22.81
CA GLU A 32 5.95 14.69 23.21
C GLU A 32 4.83 14.44 22.19
N ALA A 33 4.15 15.50 21.74
CA ALA A 33 3.10 15.39 20.73
C ALA A 33 3.62 14.83 19.40
N ILE A 34 4.82 15.27 18.97
CA ILE A 34 5.47 14.76 17.75
C ILE A 34 5.93 13.31 17.96
N ALA A 35 6.44 12.95 19.14
CA ALA A 35 6.87 11.58 19.43
C ALA A 35 5.69 10.59 19.44
N VAL A 36 4.53 11.02 19.93
CA VAL A 36 3.28 10.24 19.86
C VAL A 36 2.80 10.13 18.41
N ALA A 37 2.75 11.25 17.68
CA ALA A 37 2.33 11.24 16.27
C ALA A 37 3.26 10.37 15.40
N LEU A 38 4.57 10.41 15.61
CA LEU A 38 5.55 9.60 14.89
C LEU A 38 5.43 8.09 15.17
N LYS A 39 4.81 7.69 16.30
CA LYS A 39 4.50 6.27 16.55
C LYS A 39 3.33 5.77 15.70
N ASP A 40 2.40 6.66 15.34
CA ASP A 40 1.22 6.32 14.54
C ASP A 40 1.46 6.48 13.03
N PHE A 41 2.53 7.16 12.62
CA PHE A 41 2.92 7.21 11.22
C PHE A 41 3.50 5.87 10.75
N ALA A 42 2.95 5.35 9.66
CA ALA A 42 3.49 4.19 8.95
C ALA A 42 4.98 4.43 8.64
N THR A 43 5.83 3.51 9.07
CA THR A 43 7.25 3.58 8.77
C THR A 43 7.49 3.30 7.29
N LYS A 44 8.66 3.69 6.75
CA LYS A 44 9.01 3.36 5.36
C LYS A 44 8.93 1.84 5.11
N ASP A 45 9.32 1.05 6.10
CA ASP A 45 9.23 -0.42 6.07
C ASP A 45 7.79 -0.93 5.96
N ASP A 46 6.83 -0.28 6.61
CA ASP A 46 5.40 -0.65 6.51
C ASP A 46 4.89 -0.40 5.09
N LEU A 47 5.33 0.69 4.45
CA LEU A 47 4.96 1.03 3.09
C LEU A 47 5.57 0.04 2.08
N ASP A 48 6.83 -0.35 2.26
CA ASP A 48 7.50 -1.33 1.41
C ASP A 48 6.89 -2.73 1.54
N ARG A 49 6.51 -3.14 2.76
CA ARG A 49 5.78 -4.40 2.99
C ARG A 49 4.41 -4.37 2.32
N PHE A 50 3.69 -3.25 2.39
CA PHE A 50 2.40 -3.09 1.74
C PHE A 50 2.52 -3.17 0.22
N ALA A 51 3.48 -2.43 -0.38
CA ALA A 51 3.72 -2.46 -1.82
C ALA A 51 4.09 -3.86 -2.33
N THR A 52 4.94 -4.57 -1.58
CA THR A 52 5.33 -5.95 -1.91
C THR A 52 4.14 -6.91 -1.86
N ARG A 53 3.32 -6.81 -0.81
CA ARG A 53 2.13 -7.65 -0.65
C ARG A 53 1.13 -7.42 -1.80
N VAL A 54 0.81 -6.17 -2.11
CA VAL A 54 -0.09 -5.81 -3.20
C VAL A 54 0.43 -6.31 -4.55
N ALA A 55 1.75 -6.18 -4.80
CA ALA A 55 2.36 -6.68 -6.02
C ALA A 55 2.26 -8.21 -6.16
N LEU A 56 2.43 -8.95 -5.07
CA LEU A 56 2.29 -10.41 -5.06
C LEU A 56 0.84 -10.87 -5.27
N GLU A 57 -0.12 -10.27 -4.55
CA GLU A 57 -1.56 -10.57 -4.71
C GLU A 57 -2.03 -10.28 -6.14
N THR A 58 -1.62 -9.14 -6.71
CA THR A 58 -1.96 -8.79 -8.10
C THR A 58 -1.42 -9.81 -9.09
N ARG A 59 -0.17 -10.26 -8.92
CA ARG A 59 0.44 -11.28 -9.80
C ARG A 59 -0.27 -12.63 -9.69
N ALA A 60 -0.63 -13.05 -8.48
CA ALA A 60 -1.36 -14.30 -8.26
C ALA A 60 -2.74 -14.28 -8.93
N ASN A 61 -3.49 -13.19 -8.76
CA ASN A 61 -4.82 -13.02 -9.34
C ASN A 61 -4.78 -13.00 -10.88
N ILE A 62 -3.77 -12.35 -11.48
CA ILE A 62 -3.58 -12.36 -12.94
C ILE A 62 -3.29 -13.77 -13.45
N ALA A 63 -2.44 -14.54 -12.74
CA ALA A 63 -2.13 -15.91 -13.14
C ALA A 63 -3.35 -16.83 -13.05
N GLU A 64 -4.13 -16.73 -11.97
CA GLU A 64 -5.36 -17.51 -11.77
C GLU A 64 -6.43 -17.16 -12.82
N SER A 65 -6.66 -15.88 -13.09
CA SER A 65 -7.60 -15.44 -14.14
C SER A 65 -7.22 -15.96 -15.52
N ARG A 66 -5.93 -16.00 -15.86
CA ARG A 66 -5.47 -16.55 -17.15
C ARG A 66 -5.72 -18.05 -17.25
N ASN A 67 -5.50 -18.79 -16.16
CA ASN A 67 -5.73 -20.23 -16.14
C ASN A 67 -7.22 -20.57 -16.35
N THR A 68 -8.12 -19.88 -15.65
CA THR A 68 -9.56 -20.07 -15.80
C THR A 68 -10.05 -19.69 -17.21
N GLN A 69 -9.56 -18.59 -17.79
CA GLN A 69 -9.92 -18.19 -19.16
C GLN A 69 -9.45 -19.21 -20.21
N MET A 70 -8.26 -19.79 -20.05
CA MET A 70 -7.77 -20.83 -20.97
C MET A 70 -8.66 -22.07 -20.97
N VAL A 71 -9.10 -22.53 -19.79
CA VAL A 71 -9.97 -23.71 -19.67
C VAL A 71 -11.29 -23.48 -20.41
N TRP A 72 -11.98 -22.38 -20.15
CA TRP A 72 -13.23 -22.06 -20.83
C TRP A 72 -13.07 -21.92 -22.35
N THR A 73 -11.97 -21.33 -22.80
CA THR A 73 -11.67 -21.18 -24.24
C THR A 73 -11.49 -22.54 -24.91
N ILE A 74 -10.68 -23.43 -24.32
CA ILE A 74 -10.44 -24.78 -24.84
C ILE A 74 -11.75 -25.57 -24.87
N THR A 75 -12.52 -25.57 -23.78
CA THR A 75 -13.81 -26.26 -23.71
C THR A 75 -14.77 -25.77 -24.78
N THR A 76 -14.88 -24.45 -24.97
CA THR A 76 -15.78 -23.86 -25.99
C THR A 76 -15.36 -24.29 -27.40
N VAL A 77 -14.06 -24.25 -27.71
CA VAL A 77 -13.53 -24.69 -29.02
C VAL A 77 -13.84 -26.17 -29.26
N LEU A 78 -13.65 -27.03 -28.25
CA LEU A 78 -13.94 -28.46 -28.37
C LEU A 78 -15.42 -28.73 -28.60
N VAL A 79 -16.31 -28.02 -27.91
CA VAL A 79 -17.77 -28.14 -28.10
C VAL A 79 -18.16 -27.72 -29.53
N LEU A 80 -17.65 -26.58 -30.01
CA LEU A 80 -17.92 -26.09 -31.36
C LEU A 80 -17.41 -27.07 -32.43
N ALA A 81 -16.19 -27.60 -32.26
CA ALA A 81 -15.63 -28.61 -33.17
C ALA A 81 -16.51 -29.87 -33.21
N GLY A 82 -16.98 -30.34 -32.06
CA GLY A 82 -17.91 -31.48 -31.98
C GLY A 82 -19.22 -31.25 -32.72
N LEU A 83 -19.80 -30.05 -32.57
CA LEU A 83 -21.03 -29.67 -33.27
C LEU A 83 -20.85 -29.63 -34.79
N VAL A 84 -19.72 -29.11 -35.29
CA VAL A 84 -19.39 -29.09 -36.72
C VAL A 84 -19.31 -30.51 -37.27
N VAL A 85 -18.61 -31.41 -36.57
CA VAL A 85 -18.47 -32.81 -37.00
C VAL A 85 -19.82 -33.54 -36.98
N ALA A 86 -20.65 -33.31 -35.96
CA ALA A 86 -21.99 -33.90 -35.88
C ALA A 86 -22.91 -33.39 -36.99
N GLY A 87 -22.90 -32.07 -37.26
CA GLY A 87 -23.66 -31.46 -38.34
C GLY A 87 -23.24 -31.98 -39.72
N ALA A 88 -21.93 -32.15 -39.96
CA ALA A 88 -21.42 -32.72 -41.20
C ALA A 88 -21.92 -34.16 -41.43
N ARG A 89 -22.07 -34.97 -40.37
CA ARG A 89 -22.63 -36.32 -40.47
C ARG A 89 -24.15 -36.37 -40.67
N LEU A 90 -24.87 -35.30 -40.35
CA LEU A 90 -26.32 -35.24 -40.52
C LEU A 90 -26.74 -34.78 -41.93
N ILE A 91 -25.84 -34.09 -42.64
CA ILE A 91 -26.10 -33.51 -43.96
C ILE A 91 -25.45 -34.37 -45.08
N GLY A 92 -24.43 -35.17 -44.75
CA GLY A 92 -23.73 -36.07 -45.68
C GLY A 92 -24.28 -37.49 -45.74
#